data_AF-A0A1W9WE84-F1
#
_entry.id   AF-A0A1W9WE84-F1
#
_cell.length_a   1.000
_cell.length_b   1.000
_cell.length_c   1.000
_cell.angle_alpha   90.00
_cell.angle_beta   90.00
_cell.angle_gamma   90.00
#
_symmetry.space_group_name_H-M   'P 1'
#
loop_
_entity.id
_entity.type
_entity.pdbx_description
1 polymer ?
#
loop_
_entity_poly.entity_id
_entity_poly.type
_entity_poly.pdbx_seq_one_letter_code
_entity_poly.pdbx_strand_id
1 'polypeptide(L)'
;MLYGHLATSALLHRYTHASATPVMIAGIFPDIIDKTLCYVLHLTSSGRMFGHTLLVLSVSTLIVWLVWGKKVGWSWGLGYFAHLVCDMGGTVPWLWPFVSYTFSPDMLPNIFGKIWLALVNPKLIEVVISIWAITGLTPFIFRSHKMKEQN
;
A
#
# COMPACT_ATOMS: atom_id res chain seq x y z
N MET A 1 1.28 -3.58 -6.86
CA MET A 1 0.69 -2.47 -7.63
C MET A 1 1.22 -1.17 -7.04
N LEU A 2 2.50 -0.84 -7.26
CA LEU A 2 3.23 0.08 -6.36
C LEU A 2 2.56 1.47 -6.24
N TYR A 3 2.17 2.07 -7.36
CA TYR A 3 1.56 3.40 -7.38
C TYR A 3 0.11 3.37 -6.89
N GLY A 4 -0.64 2.29 -7.21
CA GLY A 4 -1.98 2.07 -6.68
C GLY A 4 -2.02 2.00 -5.15
N HIS A 5 -1.01 1.39 -4.53
CA HIS A 5 -0.89 1.32 -3.06
C HIS A 5 -0.68 2.69 -2.41
N LEU A 6 0.18 3.52 -3.00
CA LEU A 6 0.41 4.89 -2.52
C LEU A 6 -0.81 5.79 -2.75
N ALA A 7 -1.45 5.69 -3.91
CA ALA A 7 -2.68 6.43 -4.22
C ALA A 7 -3.81 6.07 -3.23
N THR A 8 -3.98 4.77 -2.95
CA THR A 8 -4.95 4.29 -1.95
C THR A 8 -4.63 4.83 -0.56
N SER A 9 -3.35 4.80 -0.16
CA SER A 9 -2.91 5.33 1.15
C SER A 9 -3.18 6.84 1.28
N ALA A 10 -3.01 7.59 0.20
CA ALA A 10 -3.29 9.02 0.17
C ALA A 10 -4.81 9.31 0.27
N LEU A 11 -5.65 8.51 -0.41
CA LEU A 11 -7.10 8.58 -0.26
C LEU A 11 -7.55 8.22 1.17
N LEU A 12 -6.93 7.21 1.79
CA LEU A 12 -7.21 6.86 3.18
C LEU A 12 -6.89 8.01 4.13
N HIS A 13 -5.73 8.65 3.98
CA HIS A 13 -5.41 9.87 4.73
C HIS A 13 -6.52 10.93 4.56
N ARG A 14 -6.93 11.18 3.32
CA ARG A 14 -7.92 12.19 2.98
C ARG A 14 -9.29 11.95 3.62
N TYR A 15 -9.79 10.72 3.56
CA TYR A 15 -11.17 10.39 3.96
C TYR A 15 -11.32 9.89 5.39
N THR A 16 -10.27 9.31 5.98
CA THR A 16 -10.33 8.77 7.36
C THR A 16 -9.60 9.63 8.37
N HIS A 17 -8.90 10.69 7.93
CA HIS A 17 -8.03 11.52 8.75
C HIS A 17 -6.90 10.76 9.47
N ALA A 18 -6.56 9.56 8.99
CA ALA A 18 -5.37 8.84 9.39
C ALA A 18 -4.12 9.72 9.19
N SER A 19 -3.10 9.59 10.03
CA SER A 19 -1.85 10.34 9.87
C SER A 19 -1.17 9.94 8.55
N ALA A 20 -0.82 10.93 7.72
CA ALA A 20 -0.30 10.71 6.37
C ALA A 20 0.97 9.84 6.34
N THR A 21 1.97 10.17 7.16
CA THR A 21 3.24 9.43 7.17
C THR A 21 3.08 7.93 7.47
N PRO A 22 2.47 7.51 8.60
CA PRO A 22 2.33 6.09 8.91
C PRO A 22 1.44 5.33 7.92
N VAL A 23 0.36 5.93 7.40
CA VAL A 23 -0.50 5.24 6.42
C VAL A 23 0.24 5.00 5.09
N MET A 24 1.04 5.98 4.64
CA MET A 24 1.83 5.86 3.41
C MET A 24 2.97 4.85 3.54
N ILE A 25 3.70 4.87 4.66
CA ILE A 25 4.79 3.91 4.92
C ILE A 25 4.20 2.49 5.00
N ALA A 26 3.15 2.30 5.79
CA ALA A 26 2.52 0.99 5.94
C ALA A 26 1.94 0.48 4.61
N GLY A 27 1.45 1.39 3.76
CA GLY A 27 0.94 1.07 2.44
C GLY A 27 1.96 0.51 1.45
N ILE A 28 3.27 0.57 1.72
CA ILE A 28 4.31 -0.06 0.89
C ILE A 28 5.18 -1.05 1.66
N PHE A 29 5.02 -1.12 2.98
CA PHE A 29 5.84 -1.93 3.87
C PHE A 29 5.84 -3.44 3.53
N PRO A 30 4.69 -4.09 3.22
CA PRO A 30 4.67 -5.51 2.83
C PRO A 30 5.54 -5.79 1.61
N ASP A 31 5.42 -4.93 0.60
CA ASP A 31 6.17 -4.98 -0.63
C ASP A 31 7.67 -4.79 -0.39
N ILE A 32 8.08 -3.88 0.50
CA ILE A 32 9.49 -3.68 0.84
C ILE A 32 10.08 -4.96 1.45
N ILE A 33 9.39 -5.56 2.42
CA ILE A 33 9.85 -6.80 3.07
C ILE A 33 10.00 -7.90 2.03
N ASP A 34 8.92 -8.23 1.34
CA ASP A 34 8.90 -9.44 0.53
C ASP A 34 9.73 -9.31 -0.74
N LYS A 35 9.75 -8.12 -1.36
CA LYS A 35 10.60 -7.90 -2.55
C LYS A 35 12.08 -7.82 -2.20
N THR A 36 12.43 -7.32 -1.02
CA THR A 36 13.84 -7.36 -0.56
C THR A 36 14.26 -8.82 -0.33
N LEU A 37 13.44 -9.59 0.39
CA LEU A 37 13.71 -11.00 0.63
C LEU A 37 13.78 -11.83 -0.67
N CYS A 38 12.91 -11.55 -1.63
CA CYS A 38 12.83 -12.28 -2.89
C CYS A 38 13.90 -11.85 -3.90
N TYR A 39 13.99 -10.55 -4.22
CA TYR A 39 14.79 -10.07 -5.36
C TYR A 39 16.20 -9.63 -4.98
N VAL A 40 16.41 -9.19 -3.73
CA VAL A 40 17.75 -8.75 -3.28
C VAL A 40 18.46 -9.91 -2.60
N LEU A 41 17.80 -10.53 -1.63
CA LEU A 41 18.39 -11.57 -0.79
C LEU A 41 18.18 -12.98 -1.32
N HIS A 42 17.28 -13.19 -2.29
CA HIS A 42 16.98 -14.48 -2.89
C HIS A 42 16.60 -15.58 -1.87
N LEU A 43 16.01 -15.18 -0.73
CA LEU A 43 15.61 -16.07 0.37
C LEU A 43 14.20 -16.65 0.18
N THR A 44 13.38 -16.01 -0.65
CA THR A 44 11.98 -16.40 -0.87
C THR A 44 11.70 -16.61 -2.35
N SER A 45 10.81 -17.56 -2.66
CA SER A 45 10.42 -17.89 -4.03
C SER A 45 9.43 -16.89 -4.65
N SER A 46 8.87 -15.99 -3.83
CA SER A 46 7.91 -14.97 -4.25
C SER A 46 8.10 -13.67 -3.45
N GLY A 47 7.84 -12.54 -4.10
CA GLY A 47 7.76 -11.21 -3.49
C GLY A 47 6.42 -10.91 -2.82
N ARG A 48 5.61 -11.92 -2.48
CA ARG A 48 4.30 -11.81 -1.81
C ARG A 48 4.11 -12.86 -0.70
N MET A 49 5.14 -13.07 0.12
CA MET A 49 5.12 -14.09 1.17
C MET A 49 4.85 -13.49 2.55
N PHE A 50 5.89 -13.26 3.36
CA PHE A 50 5.75 -13.04 4.80
C PHE A 50 5.10 -11.70 5.14
N GLY A 51 5.45 -10.64 4.42
CA GLY A 51 4.84 -9.32 4.54
C GLY A 51 3.37 -9.30 4.13
N HIS A 52 2.90 -10.25 3.32
CA HIS A 52 1.50 -10.28 2.86
C HIS A 52 0.57 -11.12 3.75
N THR A 53 0.81 -11.11 5.06
CA THR A 53 0.07 -11.93 6.03
C THR A 53 -0.69 -11.07 7.04
N LEU A 54 -1.82 -11.57 7.55
CA LEU A 54 -2.54 -10.91 8.65
C LEU A 54 -1.73 -10.92 9.95
N LEU A 55 -0.84 -11.90 10.10
CA LEU A 55 0.03 -11.99 11.26
C LEU A 55 1.00 -10.82 11.31
N VAL A 56 1.74 -10.56 10.22
CA VAL A 56 2.70 -9.43 10.19
C VAL A 56 1.98 -8.09 10.22
N LEU A 57 0.80 -7.97 9.58
CA LEU A 57 -0.07 -6.80 9.75
C LEU A 57 -0.38 -6.56 11.23
N SER A 58 -0.88 -7.59 11.93
CA SER A 58 -1.35 -7.46 13.32
C SER A 58 -0.20 -7.15 14.27
N VAL A 59 0.92 -7.87 14.15
CA VAL A 59 2.10 -7.68 15.00
C VAL A 59 2.75 -6.31 14.75
N SER A 60 2.95 -5.91 13.48
CA SER A 60 3.56 -4.61 13.18
C SER A 60 2.65 -3.45 13.60
N THR A 61 1.33 -3.57 13.40
CA THR A 61 0.35 -2.59 13.90
C THR A 61 0.41 -2.46 15.41
N LEU A 62 0.46 -3.58 16.13
CA LEU A 62 0.57 -3.58 17.59
C LEU A 62 1.87 -2.91 18.05
N ILE A 63 3.01 -3.25 17.43
CA ILE A 63 4.29 -2.61 17.74
C ILE A 63 4.21 -1.10 17.53
N VAL A 64 3.70 -0.67 16.36
CA VAL A 64 3.61 0.76 16.04
C VAL A 64 2.65 1.49 16.98
N TRP A 65 1.55 0.84 17.36
CA TRP A 65 0.63 1.37 18.36
C TRP A 65 1.32 1.52 19.73
N LEU A 66 2.03 0.50 20.22
CA LEU A 66 2.67 0.55 21.53
C LEU A 66 3.79 1.61 21.60
N VAL A 67 4.53 1.82 20.51
CA VAL A 67 5.66 2.76 20.47
C VAL A 67 5.24 4.20 20.19
N TRP A 68 4.32 4.43 19.24
CA TRP A 68 3.95 5.78 18.78
C TRP A 68 2.49 6.17 19.08
N GLY A 69 1.75 5.33 19.79
CA GLY A 69 0.41 5.61 20.27
C GLY A 69 -0.71 5.27 19.28
N LYS A 70 -1.94 5.36 19.78
CA LYS A 70 -3.16 4.85 19.13
C LYS A 70 -3.38 5.41 17.72
N LYS A 71 -3.17 6.72 17.52
CA LYS A 71 -3.41 7.36 16.22
C LYS A 71 -2.43 6.86 15.15
N VAL A 72 -1.15 6.71 15.50
CA VAL A 72 -0.11 6.25 14.57
C VAL A 72 -0.31 4.77 14.27
N GLY A 73 -0.56 3.95 15.30
CA GLY A 73 -0.89 2.52 15.13
C GLY A 73 -2.12 2.29 14.25
N TRP A 74 -3.21 3.02 14.48
CA TRP A 74 -4.40 2.95 13.62
C TRP A 74 -4.09 3.30 12.16
N SER A 75 -3.33 4.37 11.94
CA SER A 75 -2.98 4.82 10.59
C SER A 75 -2.09 3.81 9.88
N TRP A 76 -1.16 3.18 10.60
CA TRP A 76 -0.33 2.09 10.10
C TRP A 76 -1.19 0.88 9.70
N GLY A 77 -2.03 0.40 10.62
CA GLY A 77 -2.89 -0.76 10.35
C GLY A 77 -3.81 -0.53 9.16
N LEU A 78 -4.36 0.68 9.01
CA LEU A 78 -5.21 1.04 7.88
C LEU A 78 -4.46 0.99 6.54
N GLY A 79 -3.25 1.54 6.47
CA GLY A 79 -2.43 1.54 5.27
C GLY A 79 -1.98 0.12 4.88
N TYR A 80 -1.53 -0.66 5.86
CA TYR A 80 -1.15 -2.06 5.68
C TYR A 80 -2.34 -2.90 5.20
N PHE A 81 -3.49 -2.76 5.87
CA PHE A 81 -4.68 -3.52 5.50
C PHE A 81 -5.14 -3.21 4.07
N ALA A 82 -5.18 -1.92 3.71
CA ALA A 82 -5.51 -1.52 2.35
C ALA A 82 -4.52 -2.06 1.32
N HIS A 83 -3.22 -2.14 1.65
CA HIS A 83 -2.25 -2.80 0.79
C HIS A 83 -2.63 -4.25 0.47
N LEU A 84 -2.96 -5.04 1.50
CA LEU A 84 -3.37 -6.44 1.32
C LEU A 84 -4.66 -6.56 0.50
N VAL A 85 -5.63 -5.67 0.74
CA VAL A 85 -6.88 -5.63 -0.03
C VAL A 85 -6.61 -5.30 -1.50
N CYS A 86 -5.76 -4.32 -1.78
CA CYS A 86 -5.37 -3.99 -3.16
C CYS A 86 -4.71 -5.17 -3.88
N ASP A 87 -4.05 -6.06 -3.14
CA ASP A 87 -3.35 -7.21 -3.69
C ASP A 87 -4.22 -8.49 -3.79
N MET A 88 -5.51 -8.44 -3.41
CA MET A 88 -6.49 -9.53 -3.56
C MET A 88 -6.64 -10.06 -5.00
N GLY A 89 -6.24 -9.27 -6.00
CA GLY A 89 -6.19 -9.73 -7.40
C GLY A 89 -5.07 -10.73 -7.70
N GLY A 90 -4.27 -11.14 -6.70
CA GLY A 90 -3.28 -12.21 -6.79
C GLY A 90 -3.24 -13.05 -5.51
N THR A 91 -2.22 -13.89 -5.36
CA THR A 91 -2.05 -14.72 -4.15
C THR A 91 -1.62 -13.85 -2.96
N VAL A 92 -2.45 -13.80 -1.93
CA VAL A 92 -2.15 -13.17 -0.64
C VAL A 92 -2.25 -14.25 0.45
N PRO A 93 -1.15 -14.57 1.15
CA PRO A 93 -1.13 -15.63 2.16
C PRO A 93 -1.69 -15.16 3.51
N TRP A 94 -2.97 -14.80 3.53
CA TRP A 94 -3.65 -14.19 4.68
C TRP A 94 -3.34 -14.86 6.02
N LEU A 95 -3.35 -16.19 6.07
CA LEU A 95 -3.26 -16.99 7.29
C LEU A 95 -1.92 -17.73 7.45
N TRP A 96 -0.90 -17.44 6.65
CA TRP A 96 0.42 -18.03 6.87
C TRP A 96 0.98 -17.59 8.24
N PRO A 97 1.63 -18.47 9.03
CA PRO A 97 2.06 -19.84 8.71
C PRO A 97 1.05 -20.95 9.06
N PHE A 98 -0.17 -20.62 9.46
CA PHE A 98 -1.18 -21.60 9.88
C PHE A 98 -1.83 -22.34 8.70
N VAL A 99 -1.76 -21.76 7.50
CA VAL A 99 -2.26 -22.34 6.25
C VAL A 99 -1.13 -22.35 5.22
N SER A 100 -1.02 -23.45 4.47
CA SER A 100 -0.05 -23.60 3.38
C SER A 100 -0.55 -22.94 2.09
N TYR A 101 0.33 -22.20 1.43
CA TYR A 101 0.04 -21.52 0.17
C TYR A 101 1.05 -21.95 -0.91
N THR A 102 0.57 -22.13 -2.13
CA THR A 102 1.43 -22.34 -3.30
C THR A 102 1.63 -21.01 -4.02
N PHE A 103 2.88 -20.60 -4.16
CA PHE A 103 3.23 -19.38 -4.88
C PHE A 103 3.76 -19.74 -6.26
N SER A 104 3.25 -19.05 -7.29
CA SER A 104 3.90 -19.07 -8.59
C SER A 104 5.27 -18.39 -8.45
N PRO A 105 6.36 -19.06 -8.86
CA PRO A 105 7.68 -18.45 -8.82
C PRO A 105 7.67 -17.14 -9.60
N ASP A 106 8.34 -16.14 -9.06
CA ASP A 106 8.51 -14.87 -9.72
C ASP A 106 9.44 -15.03 -10.94
N MET A 107 8.84 -15.14 -12.14
CA MET A 107 9.55 -15.45 -13.41
C MET A 107 10.54 -14.38 -13.88
N LEU A 108 10.50 -13.17 -13.30
CA LEU A 108 11.41 -12.07 -13.62
C LEU A 108 12.30 -11.77 -12.40
N PRO A 109 13.59 -12.13 -12.43
CA PRO A 109 14.51 -11.90 -11.31
C PRO A 109 14.94 -10.43 -11.17
N ASN A 110 14.72 -9.59 -12.20
CA ASN A 110 15.18 -8.20 -12.20
C ASN A 110 14.08 -7.21 -11.77
N ILE A 111 14.35 -6.47 -10.68
CA ILE A 111 13.52 -5.39 -10.15
C ILE A 111 13.19 -4.34 -11.21
N PHE A 112 14.16 -3.93 -12.03
CA PHE A 112 13.96 -2.93 -13.07
C PHE A 112 12.99 -3.40 -14.16
N GLY A 113 13.08 -4.68 -14.55
CA GLY A 113 12.16 -5.28 -15.52
C GLY A 113 10.71 -5.27 -15.02
N LYS A 114 10.50 -5.52 -13.72
CA LYS A 114 9.17 -5.47 -13.09
C LYS A 114 8.62 -4.07 -12.96
N ILE A 115 9.47 -3.09 -12.60
CA ILE A 115 9.07 -1.68 -12.56
C ILE A 115 8.67 -1.22 -13.96
N TRP A 116 9.49 -1.51 -14.98
CA TRP A 116 9.18 -1.18 -16.36
C TRP A 116 7.87 -1.80 -16.82
N LEU A 117 7.68 -3.11 -16.58
CA LEU A 117 6.44 -3.80 -16.95
C LEU A 117 5.20 -3.18 -16.28
N ALA A 118 5.31 -2.83 -14.99
CA ALA A 118 4.22 -2.18 -14.26
C ALA A 118 3.89 -0.79 -14.81
N LEU A 119 4.88 -0.06 -15.32
CA LEU A 119 4.70 1.25 -15.94
C LEU A 119 4.05 1.17 -17.32
N VAL A 120 4.44 0.19 -18.15
CA VAL A 120 3.91 0.05 -19.52
C VAL A 120 2.58 -0.71 -19.58
N ASN A 121 2.26 -1.53 -18.58
CA ASN A 121 0.99 -2.25 -18.47
C ASN A 121 0.30 -1.95 -17.14
N PRO A 122 -0.12 -0.69 -16.90
CA PRO A 122 -0.83 -0.35 -15.68
C PRO A 122 -2.22 -1.02 -15.69
N LYS A 123 -2.60 -1.61 -14.57
CA LYS A 123 -3.98 -2.09 -14.41
C LYS A 123 -4.92 -0.88 -14.39
N LEU A 124 -6.06 -0.95 -15.09
CA LEU A 124 -7.06 0.12 -15.16
C LEU A 124 -7.43 0.66 -13.76
N ILE A 125 -7.56 -0.23 -12.78
CA ILE A 125 -7.88 0.14 -11.40
C ILE A 125 -6.79 1.01 -10.73
N GLU A 126 -5.50 0.80 -11.05
CA GLU A 126 -4.41 1.64 -10.54
C GLU A 126 -4.52 3.05 -11.10
N VAL A 127 -4.82 3.16 -12.39
CA VAL A 127 -5.00 4.45 -13.07
C VAL A 127 -6.18 5.20 -12.47
N VAL A 128 -7.32 4.54 -12.31
CA VAL A 128 -8.53 5.15 -11.73
C VAL A 128 -8.28 5.64 -10.31
N ILE A 129 -7.70 4.80 -9.44
CA ILE A 129 -7.42 5.17 -8.04
C ILE A 129 -6.38 6.30 -7.98
N SER A 130 -5.39 6.31 -8.88
CA SER A 130 -4.38 7.38 -8.94
C SER A 130 -4.99 8.71 -9.37
N ILE A 131 -5.85 8.72 -10.39
CA ILE A 131 -6.59 9.92 -10.81
C ILE A 131 -7.48 10.42 -9.67
N TRP A 132 -8.16 9.51 -8.97
CA TRP A 132 -8.98 9.89 -7.82
C TRP A 132 -8.14 10.47 -6.69
N ALA A 133 -6.97 9.89 -6.37
CA ALA A 133 -6.06 10.47 -5.39
C ALA A 133 -5.64 11.89 -5.78
N ILE A 134 -5.25 12.11 -7.03
CA ILE A 134 -4.83 13.44 -7.52
C ILE A 134 -5.97 14.46 -7.41
N THR A 135 -7.17 14.11 -7.88
CA THR A 135 -8.35 14.99 -7.89
C THR A 135 -8.97 15.22 -6.51
N GLY A 136 -8.93 14.22 -5.64
CA GLY A 136 -9.48 14.28 -4.28
C GLY A 136 -8.57 14.98 -3.26
N LEU A 137 -7.26 15.02 -3.54
CA LEU A 137 -6.25 15.73 -2.75
C LEU A 137 -6.01 17.15 -3.23
N THR A 138 -6.36 17.48 -4.48
CA THR A 138 -6.35 18.87 -4.92
C THR A 138 -7.46 19.62 -4.19
N PRO A 139 -7.15 20.68 -3.41
CA PRO A 139 -8.20 21.57 -2.94
C PRO A 139 -8.80 22.19 -4.20
N PHE A 140 -10.07 21.91 -4.48
CA PHE A 140 -10.77 22.45 -5.65
C PHE A 140 -10.52 23.97 -5.70
N ILE A 141 -9.73 24.41 -6.68
CA ILE A 141 -9.16 25.77 -6.79
C ILE A 141 -10.25 26.85 -6.94
N PHE A 142 -11.52 26.48 -7.07
CA PHE A 142 -12.66 27.40 -7.25
C PHE A 142 -13.27 27.99 -5.96
N ARG A 143 -12.66 27.85 -4.78
CA ARG A 143 -13.23 28.46 -3.55
C ARG A 143 -12.80 29.91 -3.29
N SER A 144 -11.80 30.45 -3.98
CA SER A 144 -11.32 31.83 -3.70
C SER A 144 -12.07 32.93 -4.45
N HIS A 145 -12.83 32.62 -5.50
CA HIS A 145 -13.49 33.68 -6.29
C HIS A 145 -14.82 34.17 -5.69
N LYS A 146 -15.42 33.43 -4.76
CA LYS A 146 -16.72 33.79 -4.15
C LYS A 146 -16.63 34.64 -2.88
N MET A 147 -15.43 34.90 -2.37
CA MET A 147 -15.21 35.67 -1.13
C MET A 147 -14.73 37.11 -1.39
N LYS A 148 -14.52 37.50 -2.66
CA LYS A 148 -14.09 38.87 -3.02
C LYS A 148 -15.21 39.77 -3.56
N GLU A 149 -16.44 39.27 -3.69
CA GLU A 149 -17.59 40.06 -4.19
C GLU A 149 -18.56 40.51 -3.09
N GLN A 150 -18.21 40.33 -1.80
CA GLN A 150 -19.09 40.68 -0.67
C GLN A 150 -18.50 41.63 0.37
N ASN A 151 -17.39 42.32 0.06
CA ASN A 151 -16.85 43.40 0.89
C ASN A 151 -16.81 44.71 0.11
#